data_AF-A0A970SRQ3-F1
#
_entry.id   AF-A0A970SRQ3-F1
#
_cell.length_a   1.000
_cell.length_b   1.000
_cell.length_c   1.000
_cell.angle_alpha   90.00
_cell.angle_beta   90.00
_cell.angle_gamma   90.00
#
_symmetry.space_group_name_H-M   'P 1'
#
loop_
_entity.id
_entity.type
_entity.pdbx_description
1 polymer ?
#
loop_
_entity_poly.entity_id
_entity_poly.type
_entity_poly.pdbx_seq_one_letter_code
_entity_poly.pdbx_strand_id
1 'polypeptide(L)' 'MLKPTEIENIKGGQNHSKYALVIAVAKRARQISAEHEEKNIIMTEKSVSLAIDDFTNGRYKVLPPEEN' A
#
# COMPACT_ATOMS: atom_id res chain seq x y z
N MET A 1 -15.37 2.35 -5.61
CA MET A 1 -15.05 2.60 -4.18
C MET A 1 -14.13 1.48 -3.74
N LEU A 2 -13.12 1.76 -2.92
CA LEU A 2 -12.33 0.69 -2.29
C LEU A 2 -13.23 -0.09 -1.34
N LYS A 3 -13.15 -1.42 -1.38
CA LYS A 3 -13.90 -2.25 -0.45
C LYS A 3 -13.05 -2.42 0.81
N PRO A 4 -13.63 -2.25 2.02
CA PRO A 4 -12.88 -2.44 3.27
C PRO A 4 -12.17 -3.79 3.37
N THR A 5 -12.72 -4.82 2.72
CA THR A 5 -12.18 -6.19 2.67
C THR A 5 -10.91 -6.33 1.83
N GLU A 6 -10.58 -5.38 0.95
CA GLU A 6 -9.36 -5.45 0.13
C GLU A 6 -8.08 -5.39 0.98
N ILE A 7 -8.15 -4.72 2.13
CA ILE A 7 -7.06 -4.63 3.09
C ILE A 7 -6.85 -5.97 3.80
N GLU A 8 -7.90 -6.77 3.99
CA GLU A 8 -7.80 -8.08 4.67
C GLU A 8 -7.07 -9.13 3.82
N ASN A 9 -7.02 -8.93 2.51
CA ASN A 9 -6.38 -9.86 1.56
C ASN A 9 -4.88 -9.59 1.34
N ILE A 10 -4.28 -8.64 2.07
CA ILE A 10 -2.86 -8.32 1.91
C ILE A 10 -2.00 -9.48 2.43
N LYS A 11 -1.18 -10.05 1.55
CA LYS A 11 -0.24 -11.13 1.88
C LYS A 11 0.79 -10.66 2.92
N GLY A 12 0.94 -11.43 3.99
CA GLY A 12 1.85 -11.11 5.11
C GLY A 12 1.25 -10.20 6.19
N GLY A 13 0.03 -9.68 5.99
CA GLY A 13 -0.66 -8.82 6.97
C GLY A 13 -1.23 -9.55 8.19
N GLN A 14 -1.27 -10.89 8.18
CA GLN A 14 -1.92 -11.69 9.24
C GLN A 14 -1.26 -11.51 10.61
N ASN A 15 0.04 -11.18 10.65
CA ASN A 15 0.79 -10.91 11.88
C ASN A 15 0.90 -9.42 12.23
N HIS A 16 0.23 -8.53 11.47
CA HIS A 16 0.29 -7.09 11.68
C HIS A 16 -1.08 -6.53 12.09
N SER A 17 -1.07 -5.51 12.95
CA SER A 17 -2.28 -4.77 13.29
C SER A 17 -2.90 -4.13 12.05
N LYS A 18 -4.24 -4.10 11.97
CA LYS A 18 -4.98 -3.42 10.89
C LYS A 18 -4.52 -1.97 10.70
N TYR A 19 -4.16 -1.28 11.79
CA TYR A 19 -3.62 0.08 11.73
C TYR A 19 -2.25 0.15 11.04
N ALA A 20 -1.36 -0.80 11.32
CA ALA A 20 -0.05 -0.87 10.67
C ALA A 20 -0.20 -1.07 9.16
N LEU A 21 -1.16 -1.90 8.76
CA LEU A 21 -1.46 -2.18 7.37
C LEU A 21 -2.01 -0.94 6.63
N VAL A 22 -2.94 -0.22 7.26
CA VAL A 22 -3.45 1.07 6.72
C VAL A 22 -2.33 2.09 6.56
N ILE A 23 -1.43 2.20 7.54
CA ILE A 23 -0.27 3.10 7.49
C ILE A 23 0.66 2.71 6.34
N ALA A 24 0.93 1.41 6.16
CA ALA A 24 1.79 0.93 5.08
C ALA A 24 1.21 1.23 3.70
N VAL A 25 -0.08 0.96 3.49
CA VAL A 25 -0.81 1.31 2.25
C VAL A 25 -0.77 2.81 2.01
N ALA A 26 -1.03 3.64 3.02
CA ALA A 26 -1.00 5.09 2.89
C ALA A 26 0.39 5.62 2.53
N LYS A 27 1.47 5.08 3.12
CA LYS A 27 2.85 5.43 2.78
C LYS A 27 3.14 5.10 1.32
N ARG A 28 2.79 3.89 0.87
CA ARG A 28 3.01 3.45 -0.51
C ARG A 28 2.21 4.28 -1.52
N ALA A 29 0.95 4.59 -1.22
CA ALA A 29 0.12 5.42 -2.08
C ALA A 29 0.70 6.83 -2.30
N ARG A 30 1.29 7.43 -1.25
CA ARG A 30 1.98 8.73 -1.38
C ARG A 30 3.22 8.63 -2.26
N GLN A 31 4.00 7.57 -2.13
CA GLN A 31 5.18 7.34 -3.00
C GLN A 31 4.76 7.23 -4.47
N ILE A 32 3.73 6.43 -4.77
CA ILE A 32 3.20 6.29 -6.14
C ILE A 32 2.77 7.67 -6.67
N SER A 33 2.01 8.43 -5.88
CA SER A 33 1.57 9.76 -6.30
C SER A 33 2.75 10.69 -6.63
N ALA A 34 3.77 10.72 -5.76
CA ALA A 34 4.96 11.55 -5.95
C ALA A 34 5.78 11.12 -7.17
N GLU A 35 5.98 9.81 -7.37
CA GLU A 35 6.71 9.28 -8.53
C GLU A 35 6.00 9.62 -9.85
N HIS A 36 4.66 9.55 -9.89
CA HIS A 36 3.89 9.90 -11.08
C HIS A 36 3.90 11.41 -11.34
N GLU A 37 3.83 12.23 -10.30
CA GLU A 37 3.94 13.69 -10.41
C GLU A 37 5.32 14.11 -10.94
N GLU A 38 6.40 13.55 -10.39
CA GLU A 38 7.78 13.81 -10.83
C GLU A 38 7.99 13.40 -12.29
N LYS A 39 7.45 12.25 -12.70
CA LYS A 39 7.56 11.73 -14.06
C LYS A 39 6.54 12.33 -15.04
N ASN A 40 5.69 13.26 -14.59
CA ASN A 40 4.58 13.83 -15.37
C ASN A 40 3.67 12.75 -16.02
N ILE A 41 3.47 11.63 -15.32
CA ILE A 41 2.63 10.53 -15.79
C ILE A 41 1.20 10.79 -15.36
N ILE A 42 0.27 10.86 -16.31
CA ILE A 42 -1.16 10.95 -16.03
C ILE A 42 -1.62 9.65 -15.37
N MET A 43 -2.09 9.74 -14.12
CA MET A 43 -2.52 8.60 -13.35
C MET A 43 -3.97 8.22 -13.71
N THR A 44 -4.18 7.04 -14.28
CA THR A 44 -5.51 6.52 -14.67
C THR A 44 -6.23 5.84 -13.51
N GLU A 45 -5.47 5.28 -12.56
CA GLU A 45 -5.98 4.60 -11.38
C GLU A 45 -5.66 5.37 -10.10
N LYS A 46 -6.40 5.09 -9.02
CA LYS A 46 -6.14 5.71 -7.72
C LYS A 46 -4.86 5.14 -7.13
N SER A 47 -3.98 6.01 -6.62
CA SER A 47 -2.73 5.61 -5.95
C SER A 47 -2.93 4.61 -4.80
N VAL A 48 -4.06 4.70 -4.09
CA VAL A 48 -4.42 3.74 -3.01
C VAL A 48 -4.74 2.35 -3.57
N SER A 49 -5.41 2.26 -4.72
CA SER A 49 -5.72 0.97 -5.36
C SER A 49 -4.46 0.29 -5.86
N LEU A 50 -3.57 1.05 -6.50
CA LEU A 50 -2.24 0.57 -6.93
C LEU A 50 -1.40 0.09 -5.74
N ALA A 51 -1.44 0.82 -4.62
CA ALA A 51 -0.74 0.41 -3.40
C ALA A 51 -1.27 -0.92 -2.85
N ILE A 52 -2.59 -1.13 -2.82
CA ILE A 52 -3.15 -2.40 -2.34
C ILE A 52 -2.81 -3.55 -3.28
N ASP A 53 -2.82 -3.32 -4.60
CA ASP A 53 -2.39 -4.32 -5.58
C ASP A 53 -0.91 -4.71 -5.40
N ASP A 54 -0.04 -3.73 -5.15
CA ASP A 54 1.36 -3.92 -4.79
C ASP A 54 1.55 -4.86 -3.60
N PHE A 55 0.75 -4.67 -2.54
CA PHE A 55 0.78 -5.53 -1.36
C PHE A 55 0.13 -6.90 -1.58
N THR A 56 -0.95 -6.97 -2.37
CA THR A 56 -1.69 -8.22 -2.65
C THR A 56 -0.88 -9.15 -3.55
N ASN A 57 -0.18 -8.59 -4.54
CA ASN A 57 0.73 -9.33 -5.42
C ASN A 57 2.05 -9.71 -4.73
N GLY A 58 2.32 -9.19 -3.53
CA GLY A 58 3.54 -9.45 -2.78
C GLY A 58 4.77 -8.71 -3.30
N ARG A 59 4.58 -7.64 -4.11
CA ARG A 59 5.66 -6.72 -4.52
C ARG A 59 6.22 -5.95 -3.32
N TYR A 60 5.37 -5.69 -2.33
CA TYR A 60 5.74 -5.02 -1.08
C TYR A 60 5.32 -5.85 0.13
N LYS A 61 6.09 -5.74 1.21
CA LYS A 61 5.82 -6.37 2.50
C LYS A 61 5.91 -5.34 3.62
N VAL A 62 5.03 -5.48 4.60
CA VAL A 62 5.13 -4.72 5.85
C VAL A 62 6.18 -5.42 6.70
N LEU A 63 7.17 -4.65 7.17
CA LEU A 63 8.19 -5.14 8.09
C LEU A 63 7.90 -4.58 9.49
N PRO A 64 8.16 -5.37 10.55
CA PRO A 64 8.16 -4.83 11.90
C PRO A 64 9.24 -3.75 12.02
N PRO A 65 9.07 -2.76 12.92
CA PRO A 65 10.14 -1.82 13.23
C PRO A 65 11.35 -2.60 13.75
N GLU A 66 12.55 -2.27 13.27
CA GLU A 66 13.76 -2.83 13.85
C GLU A 66 13.91 -2.34 15.30
N GLU A 67 14.00 -3.30 16.21
CA GLU A 67 14.26 -3.05 17.63
C GLU A 67 15.66 -2.42 17.73
N ASN A 68 15.73 -1.14 18.09
CA ASN A 68 16.98 -0.44 18.40
C ASN A 68 17.33 -0.65 19.87
#